data_AF-A0A8T4IK66-F1
#
_entry.id   AF-A0A8T4IK66-F1
#
_cell.length_a   1.000
_cell.length_b   1.000
_cell.length_c   1.000
_cell.angle_alpha   90.00
_cell.angle_beta   90.00
_cell.angle_gamma   90.00
#
_symmetry.space_group_name_H-M   'P 1'
#
loop_
_entity.id
_entity.type
_entity.pdbx_description
1 polymer ?
#
loop_
_entity_poly.entity_id
_entity_poly.type
_entity_poly.pdbx_seq_one_letter_code
_entity_poly.pdbx_strand_id
1 'polypeptide(L)' 'VVCGATTSGCVRATAVDAVQYGFPVLVPRECVGDRAQGPHEAALFDIDAKYGDVIALSDALAYLTGPR' A
#
# COMPACT_ATOMS: atom_id res chain seq x y z
N VAL A 1 -0.18 -1.28 -7.71
CA VAL A 1 0.37 -0.16 -6.91
C VAL A 1 -0.79 0.66 -6.38
N VAL A 2 -0.88 0.87 -5.07
CA VAL A 2 -1.98 1.61 -4.42
C VAL A 2 -1.41 2.79 -3.64
N CYS A 3 -1.93 3.98 -3.90
CA CYS A 3 -1.56 5.25 -3.26
C CYS A 3 -2.84 5.97 -2.78
N GLY A 4 -2.70 7.00 -1.94
CA GLY A 4 -3.81 7.88 -1.54
C GLY A 4 -4.11 7.89 -0.03
N ALA A 5 -5.35 8.25 0.33
CA ALA A 5 -5.77 8.40 1.72
C ALA A 5 -7.23 7.96 1.94
N THR A 6 -7.61 7.50 3.13
CA THR A 6 -6.76 7.29 4.31
C THR A 6 -6.13 5.90 4.36
N THR A 7 -4.89 5.78 4.84
CA THR A 7 -4.15 4.51 4.95
C THR A 7 -4.96 3.43 5.68
N SER A 8 -5.53 3.78 6.83
CA SER A 8 -6.36 2.89 7.67
C SER A 8 -7.76 2.63 7.12
N GLY A 9 -8.19 3.38 6.10
CA GLY A 9 -9.51 3.30 5.50
C GLY A 9 -9.45 2.75 4.10
N CYS A 10 -9.68 3.62 3.11
CA CYS A 10 -9.79 3.25 1.70
C CYS A 10 -8.58 2.49 1.17
N VAL A 11 -7.35 2.89 1.56
CA VAL A 11 -6.13 2.23 1.08
C VAL A 11 -6.07 0.78 1.56
N ARG A 12 -6.23 0.54 2.87
CA ARG A 12 -6.26 -0.82 3.42
C ARG A 12 -7.41 -1.64 2.85
N ALA A 13 -8.60 -1.06 2.73
CA ALA A 13 -9.75 -1.75 2.12
C ALA A 13 -9.46 -2.19 0.68
N THR A 14 -8.90 -1.31 -0.15
CA THR A 14 -8.48 -1.64 -1.51
C THR A 14 -7.40 -2.72 -1.55
N ALA A 15 -6.43 -2.69 -0.62
CA ALA A 15 -5.41 -3.74 -0.52
C ALA A 15 -6.02 -5.12 -0.20
N VAL A 16 -6.94 -5.17 0.76
CA VAL A 16 -7.69 -6.40 1.08
C VAL A 16 -8.43 -6.90 -0.15
N ASP A 17 -9.26 -6.07 -0.78
CA ASP A 17 -10.05 -6.47 -1.94
C ASP A 17 -9.18 -6.95 -3.10
N ALA A 18 -8.09 -6.23 -3.40
CA ALA A 18 -7.17 -6.58 -4.48
C ALA A 18 -6.59 -7.99 -4.31
N VAL A 19 -6.19 -8.38 -3.09
CA VAL A 19 -5.74 -9.75 -2.80
C VAL A 19 -6.85 -10.77 -3.02
N GLN A 20 -8.08 -10.47 -2.62
CA GLN A 20 -9.23 -11.37 -2.83
C GLN A 20 -9.56 -11.56 -4.32
N TYR A 21 -9.25 -10.58 -5.15
CA TYR A 21 -9.35 -10.68 -6.62
C TYR A 21 -8.08 -11.23 -7.30
N GLY A 22 -7.06 -11.62 -6.53
CA GLY A 22 -5.82 -12.21 -7.05
C GLY A 22 -4.84 -11.20 -7.66
N PHE A 23 -4.97 -9.91 -7.34
CA PHE A 23 -4.02 -8.89 -7.78
C PHE A 23 -2.87 -8.74 -6.79
N PRO A 24 -1.60 -8.68 -7.25
CA PRO A 24 -0.48 -8.30 -6.40
C PRO A 24 -0.60 -6.82 -5.99
N VAL A 25 -0.36 -6.55 -4.71
CA VAL A 25 -0.50 -5.22 -4.12
C VAL A 25 0.87 -4.73 -3.68
N LEU A 26 1.23 -3.54 -4.16
CA LEU A 26 2.39 -2.77 -3.71
C LEU A 26 1.88 -1.43 -3.18
N VAL A 27 2.22 -1.10 -1.94
CA VAL A 27 1.85 0.16 -1.28
C VAL A 27 3.12 0.97 -1.01
N PRO A 28 3.42 2.02 -1.80
CA PRO A 28 4.55 2.88 -1.53
C PRO A 28 4.25 3.72 -0.27
N ARG A 29 5.04 3.55 0.78
CA ARG A 29 4.79 4.16 2.10
C ARG A 29 4.62 5.67 2.03
N GLU A 30 5.47 6.33 1.24
CA GLU A 30 5.50 7.78 1.08
C GLU A 30 4.33 8.32 0.23
N CYS A 31 3.56 7.44 -0.42
CA CYS A 31 2.42 7.80 -1.26
C CYS A 31 1.07 7.53 -0.61
N VAL A 32 1.04 7.14 0.66
CA VAL A 32 -0.19 6.96 1.42
C VAL A 32 -0.18 7.80 2.70
N GLY A 33 -1.36 8.24 3.13
CA GLY A 33 -1.46 9.11 4.30
C GLY A 33 -2.71 8.86 5.13
N ASP A 34 -2.63 9.18 6.41
CA ASP A 34 -3.76 9.17 7.34
C ASP A 34 -3.80 10.47 8.15
N ARG A 35 -4.91 10.70 8.85
CA ARG A 35 -5.09 11.87 9.74
C ARG A 35 -4.28 11.77 11.03
N ALA A 36 -3.79 10.58 11.38
CA ALA A 36 -3.04 10.32 12.60
C ALA A 36 -2.01 9.20 12.41
N GLN A 37 -0.85 9.32 13.08
CA GLN A 37 0.27 8.39 12.91
C GLN A 37 -0.05 6.97 13.37
N GLY A 38 -0.70 6.79 14.53
CA GLY A 38 -1.01 5.47 15.07
C GLY A 38 -1.79 4.58 14.10
N PRO A 39 -2.97 5.04 13.59
CA PRO A 39 -3.72 4.30 12.58
C PRO A 39 -2.97 4.10 11.25
N HIS A 40 -2.16 5.08 10.83
CA HIS A 40 -1.32 4.95 9.64
C HIS A 40 -0.34 3.77 9.76
N GLU A 41 0.42 3.73 10.86
CA GLU A 41 1.39 2.66 11.13
C GLU A 41 0.75 1.29 11.29
N ALA A 42 -0.34 1.21 12.06
CA ALA A 42 -1.05 -0.04 12.27
C ALA A 42 -1.60 -0.60 10.95
N ALA A 43 -2.10 0.26 10.06
CA ALA A 43 -2.61 -0.14 8.76
C ALA A 43 -1.49 -0.59 7.81
N LEU A 44 -0.35 0.12 7.77
CA LEU A 44 0.81 -0.32 6.98
C LEU A 44 1.34 -1.67 7.46
N PHE A 45 1.47 -1.87 8.77
CA PHE A 45 1.85 -3.16 9.34
C PHE A 45 0.90 -4.29 8.91
N ASP A 46 -0.41 -4.04 8.99
CA ASP A 46 -1.41 -5.03 8.59
C ASP A 46 -1.37 -5.34 7.08
N ILE A 47 -1.15 -4.33 6.24
CA ILE A 47 -1.00 -4.50 4.79
C ILE A 47 0.21 -5.39 4.52
N ASP A 48 1.38 -5.03 5.06
CA ASP A 48 2.65 -5.73 4.84
C ASP A 48 2.60 -7.20 5.31
N ALA A 49 1.90 -7.44 6.42
CA ALA A 49 1.81 -8.77 7.00
C ALA A 49 0.85 -9.72 6.25
N LYS A 50 -0.14 -9.20 5.50
CA LYS A 50 -1.31 -10.00 5.07
C LYS A 50 -1.83 -9.71 3.67
N TYR A 51 -1.70 -8.48 3.17
CA TYR A 51 -2.46 -7.99 2.02
C TYR A 51 -1.60 -7.44 0.87
N GLY A 52 -0.29 -7.35 1.02
CA GLY A 52 0.61 -6.86 -0.02
C GLY A 52 1.92 -6.37 0.57
N ASP A 53 2.82 -5.87 -0.28
CA ASP A 53 4.11 -5.38 0.18
C ASP A 53 4.06 -3.86 0.38
N VAL A 54 4.51 -3.39 1.55
CA VAL A 54 4.77 -1.97 1.81
C VAL A 54 6.20 -1.66 1.41
N ILE A 55 6.36 -0.88 0.35
CA ILE A 55 7.65 -0.62 -0.29
C ILE A 55 8.04 0.86 -0.19
N ALA A 56 9.31 1.17 -0.47
CA ALA A 56 9.75 2.55 -0.64
C ALA A 56 9.26 3.11 -1.99
N LEU A 57 9.08 4.42 -2.06
CA LEU A 57 8.76 5.12 -3.31
C LEU A 57 9.78 4.82 -4.43
N SER A 58 11.06 4.70 -4.09
CA SER A 58 12.11 4.34 -5.06
C SER A 58 11.83 3.01 -5.75
N ASP A 59 11.39 2.01 -5.00
CA ASP A 59 11.12 0.67 -5.50
C ASP A 59 9.88 0.68 -6.40
N ALA A 60 8.86 1.46 -6.02
CA ALA A 60 7.67 1.65 -6.83
C ALA A 60 7.98 2.32 -8.17
N LEU A 61 8.83 3.35 -8.16
CA LEU A 61 9.28 4.03 -9.38
C LEU A 61 10.11 3.10 -10.26
N ALA A 62 11.03 2.34 -9.66
CA ALA A 62 11.83 1.36 -10.40
C ALA A 62 10.94 0.30 -11.06
N TYR A 63 9.93 -0.21 -10.33
CA TYR A 63 8.96 -1.16 -10.86
C TYR A 63 8.16 -0.59 -12.04
N LEU A 64 7.68 0.66 -11.95
CA LEU A 64 6.85 1.28 -12.99
C LEU A 64 7.64 1.75 -14.23
N THR A 65 8.92 2.06 -14.06
CA THR A 65 9.79 2.58 -15.13
C THR A 65 10.70 1.52 -15.75
N GLY A 66 10.73 0.30 -15.18
CA GLY A 66 11.49 -0.82 -15.70
C GLY A 66 11.04 -1.26 -17.10
N PRO A 67 11.92 -1.93 -17.87
CA PRO A 67 11.55 -2.51 -19.17
C PRO A 67 10.42 -3.54 -18.98
N ARG A 68 9.44 -3.51 -19.88
CA ARG A 68 8.28 -4.41 -19.89
C ARG A 68 8.62 -5.81 -20.39
#